data_AF-A0AAU2RH11-F1
#
_entry.id   AF-A0AAU2RH11-F1
#
_cell.length_a   1.000
_cell.length_b   1.000
_cell.length_c   1.000
_cell.angle_alpha   90.00
_cell.angle_beta   90.00
_cell.angle_gamma   90.00
#
_symmetry.space_group_name_H-M   'P 1'
#
loop_
_entity.id
_entity.type
_entity.pdbx_description
1 polymer ?
#
loop_
_entity_poly.entity_id
_entity_poly.type
_entity_poly.pdbx_seq_one_letter_code
_entity_poly.pdbx_strand_id
1 'polypeptide(L)'
;MTPPSLSRRPGGGAPTGRPGRKLGPIAEGVGRAHRAWLEPLRIRFLASGLTIGELSDRSGWAKSKISELLRGTGRYPRWEITYGLLDVLDVPTWPMRRLWMAAALEARKKPDWIDGCIQSRQNPQSQNPQSQNPQRGAALSTGSAVPPLEHQAFTQLNRAAYLAYARLFVGEAEAREVVTETFDVLWFRWAEALASSDVVPFAWSVLRGSVMARACHTDGCPELARTAFDTVALSLVSTPAARFAQIEESMSLFKAISRLPAHQLDVMVLTYLRGMDHAAVADVLGVPIASVHTADRYARKTLSAALRPQNDLGETPE
;
A
#
# COMPACT_ATOMS: atom_id res chain seq x y z
N MET A 1 4.11 27.24 -65.24
CA MET A 1 3.86 26.21 -64.21
C MET A 1 3.96 26.88 -62.86
N THR A 2 2.81 27.15 -62.24
CA THR A 2 2.65 27.94 -61.01
C THR A 2 2.17 26.97 -59.93
N PRO A 3 2.78 26.90 -58.73
CA PRO A 3 2.33 25.98 -57.70
C PRO A 3 1.02 26.49 -57.06
N PRO A 4 0.08 25.60 -56.69
CA PRO A 4 -1.17 26.01 -56.10
C PRO A 4 -1.03 26.30 -54.60
N SER A 5 -1.63 27.42 -54.19
CA SER A 5 -1.80 27.87 -52.82
C SER A 5 -2.64 26.88 -52.00
N LEU A 6 -2.06 26.32 -50.92
CA LEU A 6 -2.83 25.54 -49.95
C LEU A 6 -3.43 26.45 -48.89
N SER A 7 -4.76 26.55 -48.95
CA SER A 7 -5.62 27.26 -48.02
C SER A 7 -5.48 26.76 -46.59
N ARG A 8 -5.22 27.70 -45.69
CA ARG A 8 -5.22 27.62 -44.23
C ARG A 8 -6.58 27.12 -43.72
N ARG A 9 -6.63 25.98 -43.04
CA ARG A 9 -7.81 25.55 -42.25
C ARG A 9 -7.79 26.19 -40.85
N PRO A 10 -8.96 26.61 -40.31
CA PRO A 10 -9.03 27.32 -39.05
C PRO A 10 -9.14 26.39 -37.83
N GLY A 11 -8.48 26.80 -36.74
CA GLY A 11 -8.96 26.74 -35.36
C GLY A 11 -9.50 25.43 -34.81
N GLY A 12 -8.63 24.50 -34.42
CA GLY A 12 -8.93 23.53 -33.37
C GLY A 12 -8.74 24.18 -32.00
N GLY A 13 -9.80 24.76 -31.44
CA GLY A 13 -9.78 25.30 -30.08
C GLY A 13 -9.50 24.21 -29.07
N ALA A 14 -8.36 24.29 -28.39
CA ALA A 14 -8.14 23.52 -27.16
C ALA A 14 -9.21 23.94 -26.14
N PRO A 15 -9.83 22.99 -25.41
CA PRO A 15 -10.76 23.35 -24.35
C PRO A 15 -9.99 24.10 -23.26
N THR A 16 -10.14 25.41 -23.22
CA THR A 16 -9.58 26.29 -22.18
C THR A 16 -10.43 26.19 -20.91
N GLY A 17 -10.39 25.03 -20.26
CA GLY A 17 -10.84 24.89 -18.87
C GLY A 17 -9.80 25.53 -17.96
N ARG A 18 -10.15 26.59 -17.23
CA ARG A 18 -9.28 27.17 -16.19
C ARG A 18 -8.81 26.04 -15.25
N PRO A 19 -7.52 25.91 -14.93
CA PRO A 19 -7.06 24.88 -14.01
C PRO A 19 -7.81 25.03 -12.69
N GLY A 20 -8.60 24.01 -12.33
CA GLY A 20 -9.24 23.96 -11.03
C GLY A 20 -8.20 24.05 -9.91
N ARG A 21 -8.58 24.60 -8.75
CA ARG A 21 -7.70 24.70 -7.58
C ARG A 21 -7.09 23.31 -7.29
N LYS A 22 -5.76 23.24 -7.17
CA LYS A 22 -5.03 22.00 -6.89
C LYS A 22 -5.59 21.34 -5.62
N LEU A 23 -5.82 20.03 -5.71
CA LEU A 23 -6.31 19.22 -4.59
C LEU A 23 -5.25 19.21 -3.47
N GLY A 24 -5.65 19.60 -2.26
CA GLY A 24 -4.77 19.59 -1.08
C GLY A 24 -4.30 18.17 -0.70
N PRO A 25 -3.30 18.06 0.19
CA PRO A 25 -2.81 16.76 0.67
C PRO A 25 -3.92 15.97 1.38
N ILE A 26 -3.71 14.66 1.54
CA ILE A 26 -4.53 13.84 2.43
C ILE A 26 -4.29 14.33 3.88
N ALA A 27 -5.35 14.52 4.65
CA ALA A 27 -5.23 14.98 6.04
C ALA A 27 -4.38 14.02 6.88
N GLU A 28 -3.59 14.55 7.82
CA GLU A 28 -2.65 13.77 8.64
C GLU A 28 -3.38 12.74 9.52
N GLY A 29 -4.57 13.06 10.02
CA GLY A 29 -5.38 12.18 10.85
C GLY A 29 -6.12 11.05 10.13
N VAL A 30 -5.93 10.89 8.82
CA VAL A 30 -6.51 9.76 8.07
C VAL A 30 -5.85 8.46 8.52
N GLY A 31 -6.66 7.43 8.79
CA GLY A 31 -6.15 6.10 9.19
C GLY A 31 -5.40 5.38 8.05
N ARG A 32 -4.70 4.31 8.38
CA ARG A 32 -3.83 3.57 7.44
C ARG A 32 -4.68 2.81 6.42
N ALA A 33 -5.73 2.13 6.88
CA ALA A 33 -6.67 1.43 5.99
C ALA A 33 -7.43 2.44 5.11
N HIS A 34 -7.78 3.62 5.64
CA HIS A 34 -8.39 4.68 4.83
C HIS A 34 -7.43 5.19 3.74
N ARG A 35 -6.15 5.41 4.06
CA ARG A 35 -5.15 5.77 3.03
C ARG A 35 -4.99 4.71 1.95
N ALA A 36 -5.03 3.43 2.32
CA ALA A 36 -4.83 2.30 1.39
C ALA A 36 -5.76 2.33 0.17
N TRP A 37 -6.99 2.86 0.31
CA TRP A 37 -7.91 3.02 -0.81
C TRP A 37 -7.99 4.44 -1.35
N LEU A 38 -7.79 5.44 -0.48
CA LEU A 38 -7.87 6.84 -0.87
C LEU A 38 -6.72 7.25 -1.80
N GLU A 39 -5.51 6.76 -1.57
CA GLU A 39 -4.35 7.08 -2.41
C GLU A 39 -4.49 6.56 -3.84
N PRO A 40 -4.81 5.27 -4.08
CA PRO A 40 -5.08 4.79 -5.44
C PRO A 40 -6.22 5.54 -6.14
N LEU A 41 -7.30 5.87 -5.41
CA LEU A 41 -8.40 6.66 -5.96
C LEU A 41 -7.95 8.05 -6.38
N ARG A 42 -7.15 8.73 -5.54
CA ARG A 42 -6.60 10.06 -5.85
C ARG A 42 -5.66 10.01 -7.04
N ILE A 43 -4.81 9.00 -7.15
CA ILE A 43 -3.91 8.82 -8.31
C ILE A 43 -4.74 8.69 -9.58
N ARG A 44 -5.79 7.86 -9.57
CA ARG A 44 -6.67 7.68 -10.71
C ARG A 44 -7.43 8.96 -11.07
N PHE A 45 -7.91 9.69 -10.08
CA PHE A 45 -8.54 11.00 -10.28
C PHE A 45 -7.57 11.98 -10.96
N LEU A 46 -6.35 12.11 -10.43
CA LEU A 46 -5.34 13.02 -11.00
C LEU A 46 -4.95 12.61 -12.44
N ALA A 47 -4.81 11.31 -12.69
CA ALA A 47 -4.51 10.78 -14.02
C ALA A 47 -5.65 10.95 -15.03
N SER A 48 -6.91 11.04 -14.56
CA SER A 48 -8.07 11.25 -15.43
C SER A 48 -8.11 12.63 -16.09
N GLY A 49 -7.37 13.61 -15.55
CA GLY A 49 -7.42 15.00 -15.99
C GLY A 49 -8.70 15.75 -15.63
N LEU A 50 -9.67 15.10 -14.97
CA LEU A 50 -10.92 15.71 -14.56
C LEU A 50 -10.72 16.70 -13.41
N THR A 51 -11.47 17.79 -13.45
CA THR A 51 -11.63 18.71 -12.33
C THR A 51 -12.64 18.19 -11.31
N ILE A 52 -12.58 18.69 -10.07
CA ILE A 52 -13.62 18.42 -9.06
C ILE A 52 -15.00 18.90 -9.56
N GLY A 53 -15.04 19.92 -10.42
CA GLY A 53 -16.28 20.40 -11.04
C GLY A 53 -16.89 19.36 -11.96
N GLU A 54 -16.12 18.84 -12.91
CA GLU A 54 -16.60 17.80 -13.83
C GLU A 54 -16.96 16.51 -13.10
N LEU A 55 -16.22 16.16 -12.04
CA LEU A 55 -16.54 15.01 -11.20
C LEU A 55 -17.87 15.21 -10.45
N SER A 56 -18.15 16.44 -10.01
CA SER A 56 -19.43 16.82 -9.40
C SER A 56 -20.58 16.71 -10.39
N ASP A 57 -20.41 17.24 -11.60
CA ASP A 57 -21.45 17.25 -12.64
C ASP A 57 -21.78 15.81 -13.10
N ARG A 58 -20.77 14.93 -13.19
CA ARG A 58 -20.96 13.54 -13.64
C ARG A 58 -21.46 12.58 -12.56
N SER A 59 -21.07 12.80 -11.31
CA SER A 59 -21.44 11.92 -10.19
C SER A 59 -22.69 12.37 -9.43
N GLY A 60 -23.11 13.62 -9.60
CA GLY A 60 -24.23 14.23 -8.87
C GLY A 60 -23.90 14.63 -7.43
N TRP A 61 -22.65 14.48 -6.98
CA TRP A 61 -22.23 14.88 -5.63
C TRP A 61 -21.71 16.31 -5.61
N ALA A 62 -21.96 17.04 -4.52
CA ALA A 62 -21.46 18.41 -4.34
C ALA A 62 -19.92 18.47 -4.35
N LYS A 63 -19.34 19.48 -5.01
CA LYS A 63 -17.89 19.73 -5.09
C LYS A 63 -17.21 19.71 -3.70
N SER A 64 -17.86 20.25 -2.68
CA SER A 64 -17.37 20.25 -1.30
C SER A 64 -17.23 18.85 -0.73
N LYS A 65 -18.21 17.97 -0.97
CA LYS A 65 -18.21 16.57 -0.51
C LYS A 65 -17.17 15.72 -1.22
N ILE A 66 -17.01 15.92 -2.52
CA ILE A 66 -15.94 15.30 -3.31
C ILE A 66 -14.56 15.73 -2.79
N SER A 67 -14.37 17.04 -2.56
CA SER A 67 -13.12 17.53 -2.01
C SER A 67 -12.86 17.05 -0.58
N GLU A 68 -13.91 16.90 0.23
CA GLU A 68 -13.83 16.34 1.60
C GLU A 68 -13.35 14.88 1.56
N LEU A 69 -13.99 14.05 0.73
CA LEU A 69 -13.62 12.66 0.49
C LEU A 69 -12.18 12.53 0.00
N LEU A 70 -11.84 13.24 -1.09
CA LEU A 70 -10.53 13.11 -1.71
C LEU A 70 -9.40 13.56 -0.78
N ARG A 71 -9.64 14.43 0.21
CA ARG A 71 -8.65 14.82 1.23
C ARG A 71 -8.71 13.97 2.49
N GLY A 72 -9.68 13.08 2.62
CA GLY A 72 -9.94 12.32 3.85
C GLY A 72 -10.26 13.22 5.05
N THR A 73 -10.79 14.43 4.81
CA THR A 73 -11.20 15.34 5.88
C THR A 73 -12.60 14.99 6.36
N GLY A 74 -12.94 15.30 7.61
CA GLY A 74 -14.30 15.11 8.12
C GLY A 74 -14.61 13.68 8.58
N ARG A 75 -15.88 13.28 8.47
CA ARG A 75 -16.33 11.94 8.89
C ARG A 75 -16.01 10.92 7.79
N TYR A 76 -15.79 9.66 8.18
CA TYR A 76 -15.61 8.57 7.23
C TYR A 76 -16.74 8.55 6.18
N PRO A 77 -16.41 8.57 4.87
CA PRO A 77 -17.41 8.74 3.82
C PRO A 77 -18.34 7.53 3.77
N ARG A 78 -19.63 7.76 3.47
CA ARG A 78 -20.52 6.64 3.15
C ARG A 78 -20.13 6.02 1.80
N TRP A 79 -20.59 4.79 1.57
CA TRP A 79 -20.26 4.05 0.36
C TRP A 79 -20.77 4.71 -0.92
N GLU A 80 -21.91 5.40 -0.89
CA GLU A 80 -22.59 5.92 -2.07
C GLU A 80 -21.78 7.02 -2.78
N ILE A 81 -21.08 7.86 -2.01
CA ILE A 81 -20.20 8.88 -2.58
C ILE A 81 -18.94 8.26 -3.16
N THR A 82 -18.32 7.31 -2.45
CA THR A 82 -17.13 6.61 -2.96
C THR A 82 -17.46 5.89 -4.25
N TYR A 83 -18.54 5.09 -4.27
CA TYR A 83 -19.01 4.41 -5.46
C TYR A 83 -19.26 5.39 -6.62
N GLY A 84 -19.96 6.51 -6.37
CA GLY A 84 -20.28 7.47 -7.42
C GLY A 84 -19.03 8.03 -8.11
N LEU A 85 -17.92 8.11 -7.40
CA LEU A 85 -16.62 8.50 -7.97
C LEU A 85 -15.98 7.34 -8.76
N LEU A 86 -16.08 6.10 -8.28
CA LEU A 86 -15.55 4.93 -9.00
C LEU A 86 -16.22 4.74 -10.36
N ASP A 87 -17.54 4.95 -10.40
CA ASP A 87 -18.32 4.88 -11.63
C ASP A 87 -17.83 5.90 -12.67
N VAL A 88 -17.64 7.16 -12.25
CA VAL A 88 -17.16 8.22 -13.16
C VAL A 88 -15.72 8.01 -13.60
N LEU A 89 -14.88 7.43 -12.73
CA LEU A 89 -13.46 7.21 -13.00
C LEU A 89 -13.18 5.88 -13.72
N ASP A 90 -14.21 5.07 -13.97
CA ASP A 90 -14.12 3.73 -14.55
C ASP A 90 -13.10 2.86 -13.80
N VAL A 91 -13.45 2.57 -12.55
CA VAL A 91 -12.57 1.90 -11.57
C VAL A 91 -13.24 0.64 -11.01
N PRO A 92 -12.47 -0.46 -10.82
CA PRO A 92 -13.00 -1.68 -10.22
C PRO A 92 -13.64 -1.43 -8.85
N THR A 93 -14.94 -1.71 -8.76
CA THR A 93 -15.72 -1.41 -7.54
C THR A 93 -15.47 -2.41 -6.42
N TRP A 94 -15.30 -3.70 -6.73
CA TRP A 94 -15.17 -4.76 -5.73
C TRP A 94 -13.94 -4.68 -4.83
N PRO A 95 -12.70 -4.57 -5.35
CA PRO A 95 -11.54 -4.38 -4.49
C PRO A 95 -11.66 -3.11 -3.66
N MET A 96 -12.18 -2.03 -4.25
CA MET A 96 -12.43 -0.77 -3.54
C MET A 96 -13.43 -0.95 -2.39
N ARG A 97 -14.51 -1.72 -2.60
CA ARG A 97 -15.50 -1.99 -1.55
C ARG A 97 -14.85 -2.69 -0.36
N ARG A 98 -13.99 -3.69 -0.61
CA ARG A 98 -13.28 -4.42 0.46
C ARG A 98 -12.38 -3.49 1.27
N LEU A 99 -11.58 -2.66 0.59
CA LEU A 99 -10.71 -1.69 1.26
C LEU A 99 -11.52 -0.62 2.01
N TRP A 100 -12.63 -0.15 1.44
CA TRP A 100 -13.53 0.79 2.08
C TRP A 100 -14.17 0.20 3.36
N MET A 101 -14.49 -1.10 3.36
CA MET A 101 -15.01 -1.77 4.56
C MET A 101 -13.94 -1.89 5.66
N ALA A 102 -12.71 -2.27 5.31
CA ALA A 102 -11.58 -2.32 6.24
C ALA A 102 -11.33 -0.96 6.91
N ALA A 103 -11.32 0.11 6.10
CA ALA A 103 -11.18 1.47 6.59
C ALA A 103 -12.38 1.98 7.42
N ALA A 104 -13.59 1.49 7.15
CA ALA A 104 -14.76 1.80 7.98
C ALA A 104 -14.61 1.19 9.39
N LEU A 105 -14.12 -0.05 9.48
CA LEU A 105 -13.84 -0.72 10.75
C LEU A 105 -12.72 -0.02 11.53
N GLU A 106 -11.64 0.39 10.86
CA GLU A 106 -10.57 1.22 11.44
C GLU A 106 -11.13 2.53 12.02
N ALA A 107 -12.07 3.17 11.30
CA ALA A 107 -12.79 4.36 11.76
C ALA A 107 -13.88 4.07 12.81
N ARG A 108 -13.88 2.87 13.41
CA ARG A 108 -14.80 2.39 14.45
C ARG A 108 -16.28 2.47 14.04
N LYS A 109 -16.57 2.20 12.77
CA LYS A 109 -17.96 2.06 12.30
C LYS A 109 -18.50 0.69 12.67
N LYS A 110 -19.77 0.65 13.10
CA LYS A 110 -20.46 -0.59 13.45
C LYS A 110 -20.74 -1.41 12.18
N PRO A 111 -20.66 -2.76 12.24
CA PRO A 111 -20.99 -3.63 11.11
C PRO A 111 -22.36 -3.31 10.47
N ASP A 112 -23.42 -3.14 11.27
CA ASP A 112 -24.76 -2.81 10.75
C ASP A 112 -24.80 -1.50 9.94
N TRP A 113 -23.96 -0.52 10.30
CA TRP A 113 -23.85 0.72 9.55
C TRP A 113 -23.16 0.50 8.20
N ILE A 114 -22.13 -0.35 8.18
CA ILE A 114 -21.39 -0.74 6.96
C ILE A 114 -22.34 -1.47 6.02
N ASP A 115 -23.07 -2.47 6.53
CA ASP A 115 -24.04 -3.24 5.76
C ASP A 115 -25.18 -2.34 5.25
N GLY A 116 -25.69 -1.44 6.08
CA GLY A 116 -26.67 -0.44 5.68
C GLY A 116 -26.21 0.42 4.50
N CYS A 117 -24.97 0.93 4.52
CA CYS A 117 -24.43 1.73 3.41
C CYS A 117 -24.30 0.93 2.11
N ILE A 118 -24.03 -0.37 2.20
CA ILE A 118 -23.91 -1.26 1.05
C ILE A 118 -25.30 -1.58 0.49
N GLN A 119 -26.26 -1.87 1.37
CA GLN A 119 -27.62 -2.27 1.02
C GLN A 119 -28.45 -1.12 0.44
N SER A 120 -28.28 0.11 0.94
CA SER A 120 -28.99 1.31 0.44
C SER A 120 -28.81 1.55 -1.07
N ARG A 121 -27.74 1.02 -1.67
CA ARG A 121 -27.46 1.11 -3.11
C ARG A 121 -28.03 -0.05 -3.92
N GLN A 122 -28.21 -1.22 -3.31
CA GLN A 122 -28.88 -2.37 -3.93
C GLN A 122 -30.39 -2.15 -4.03
N ASN A 123 -30.95 -1.26 -3.20
CA ASN A 123 -32.36 -0.92 -3.22
C ASN A 123 -32.66 0.16 -4.29
N PRO A 124 -33.41 -0.15 -5.36
CA PRO A 124 -33.68 0.79 -6.45
C PRO A 124 -34.43 2.07 -6.02
N GLN A 125 -35.15 2.02 -4.90
CA GLN A 125 -35.96 3.12 -4.38
C GLN A 125 -35.18 4.21 -3.62
N SER A 126 -33.91 3.96 -3.25
CA SER A 126 -33.07 4.96 -2.58
C SER A 126 -32.21 5.80 -3.54
N GLN A 127 -32.44 5.66 -4.85
CA GLN A 127 -31.83 6.52 -5.85
C GLN A 127 -32.33 7.97 -5.68
N ASN A 128 -31.41 8.92 -5.73
CA ASN A 128 -31.72 10.34 -5.64
C ASN A 128 -32.71 10.72 -6.77
N PRO A 129 -33.89 11.31 -6.51
CA PRO A 129 -34.91 11.58 -7.52
C PRO A 129 -34.46 12.43 -8.71
N GLN A 130 -33.32 13.13 -8.56
CA GLN A 130 -32.74 14.04 -9.55
C GLN A 130 -31.68 13.39 -10.48
N SER A 131 -31.32 12.12 -10.28
CA SER A 131 -30.38 11.40 -11.15
C SER A 131 -31.10 10.36 -12.00
N GLN A 132 -32.12 10.80 -12.75
CA GLN A 132 -32.85 9.94 -13.67
C GLN A 132 -32.11 9.89 -15.02
N ASN A 133 -31.17 8.95 -15.15
CA ASN A 133 -30.74 8.47 -16.45
C ASN A 133 -31.07 6.97 -16.56
N PRO A 134 -32.21 6.59 -17.20
CA PRO A 134 -32.76 5.23 -17.19
C PRO A 134 -31.82 4.16 -17.76
N GLN A 135 -30.89 4.53 -18.64
CA GLN A 135 -29.94 3.59 -19.23
C GLN A 135 -28.77 3.17 -18.31
N ARG A 136 -28.52 3.85 -17.17
CA ARG A 136 -27.40 3.49 -16.28
C ARG A 136 -27.76 2.40 -15.25
N GLY A 137 -29.02 2.21 -14.90
CA GLY A 137 -29.42 1.33 -13.79
C GLY A 137 -29.10 -0.17 -13.96
N ALA A 138 -28.96 -0.65 -15.20
CA ALA A 138 -28.79 -2.08 -15.49
C ALA A 138 -27.34 -2.50 -15.82
N ALA A 139 -26.40 -1.55 -15.98
CA ALA A 139 -25.04 -1.83 -16.45
C ALA A 139 -23.94 -1.75 -15.36
N LEU A 140 -24.31 -1.48 -14.11
CA LEU A 140 -23.39 -0.92 -13.10
C LEU A 140 -22.78 -1.91 -12.09
N SER A 141 -22.37 -3.09 -12.55
CA SER A 141 -21.35 -3.89 -11.86
C SER A 141 -20.09 -3.93 -12.71
N THR A 142 -19.38 -2.80 -12.81
CA THR A 142 -18.19 -2.61 -13.67
C THR A 142 -16.92 -3.34 -13.16
N GLY A 143 -17.08 -4.38 -12.34
CA GLY A 143 -16.01 -5.30 -11.99
C GLY A 143 -16.57 -6.65 -11.54
N SER A 144 -15.87 -7.73 -11.87
CA SER A 144 -16.15 -9.06 -11.31
C SER A 144 -15.97 -9.04 -9.78
N ALA A 145 -16.82 -9.75 -9.04
CA ALA A 145 -16.62 -9.99 -7.61
C ALA A 145 -15.42 -10.92 -7.33
N VAL A 146 -14.86 -11.50 -8.39
CA VAL A 146 -13.71 -12.40 -8.36
C VAL A 146 -12.52 -11.69 -9.01
N PRO A 147 -11.32 -11.70 -8.40
CA PRO A 147 -10.13 -11.13 -9.02
C PRO A 147 -9.77 -11.82 -10.36
N PRO A 148 -9.03 -11.15 -11.27
CA PRO A 148 -8.48 -11.79 -12.46
C PRO A 148 -7.66 -13.05 -12.11
N LEU A 149 -7.66 -14.06 -12.99
CA LEU A 149 -6.97 -15.33 -12.73
C LEU A 149 -5.48 -15.13 -12.43
N GLU A 150 -4.81 -14.26 -13.18
CA GLU A 150 -3.40 -13.91 -12.97
C GLU A 150 -3.15 -13.32 -11.58
N HIS A 151 -4.05 -12.45 -11.10
CA HIS A 151 -4.01 -11.90 -9.75
C HIS A 151 -4.21 -12.98 -8.68
N GLN A 152 -5.14 -13.92 -8.92
CA GLN A 152 -5.38 -15.04 -8.00
C GLN A 152 -4.13 -15.94 -7.90
N ALA A 153 -3.54 -16.30 -9.04
CA ALA A 153 -2.31 -17.10 -9.09
C ALA A 153 -1.15 -16.37 -8.40
N PHE A 154 -0.96 -15.08 -8.70
CA PHE A 154 0.05 -14.24 -8.06
C PHE A 154 -0.14 -14.18 -6.54
N THR A 155 -1.39 -14.01 -6.09
CA THR A 155 -1.76 -13.99 -4.68
C THR A 155 -1.43 -15.31 -4.00
N GLN A 156 -1.79 -16.44 -4.63
CA GLN A 156 -1.52 -17.76 -4.08
C GLN A 156 -0.02 -18.02 -3.93
N LEU A 157 0.78 -17.65 -4.94
CA LEU A 157 2.22 -17.85 -4.95
C LEU A 157 2.93 -17.01 -3.87
N ASN A 158 2.54 -15.74 -3.71
CA ASN A 158 3.30 -14.78 -2.89
C ASN A 158 2.80 -14.65 -1.44
N ARG A 159 1.58 -15.11 -1.12
CA ARG A 159 0.95 -14.90 0.20
C ARG A 159 1.81 -15.35 1.37
N ALA A 160 2.45 -16.50 1.27
CA ALA A 160 3.25 -17.05 2.36
C ALA A 160 4.47 -16.16 2.67
N ALA A 161 5.21 -15.76 1.63
CA ALA A 161 6.37 -14.87 1.77
C ALA A 161 5.97 -13.47 2.28
N TYR A 162 4.85 -12.93 1.77
CA TYR A 162 4.36 -11.61 2.19
C TYR A 162 3.95 -11.60 3.67
N LEU A 163 3.30 -12.67 4.12
CA LEU A 163 2.94 -12.85 5.52
C LEU A 163 4.18 -13.05 6.42
N ALA A 164 5.15 -13.84 5.97
CA ALA A 164 6.41 -14.02 6.66
C ALA A 164 7.17 -12.70 6.85
N TYR A 165 7.18 -11.85 5.83
CA TYR A 165 7.76 -10.51 5.91
C TYR A 165 6.99 -9.60 6.88
N ALA A 166 5.67 -9.49 6.73
CA ALA A 166 4.85 -8.61 7.57
C ALA A 166 4.98 -8.92 9.08
N ARG A 167 5.01 -10.21 9.44
CA ARG A 167 5.17 -10.68 10.83
C ARG A 167 6.45 -10.23 11.53
N LEU A 168 7.46 -9.77 10.79
CA LEU A 168 8.69 -9.24 11.38
C LEU A 168 8.47 -7.86 12.03
N PHE A 169 7.49 -7.10 11.54
CA PHE A 169 7.32 -5.69 11.86
C PHE A 169 6.00 -5.38 12.58
N VAL A 170 4.98 -6.22 12.40
CA VAL A 170 3.65 -6.03 12.99
C VAL A 170 3.16 -7.32 13.67
N GLY A 171 2.15 -7.21 14.54
CA GLY A 171 1.55 -8.37 15.21
C GLY A 171 0.84 -9.31 14.24
N GLU A 172 0.61 -10.56 14.66
CA GLU A 172 0.06 -11.62 13.78
C GLU A 172 -1.28 -11.27 13.11
N ALA A 173 -2.21 -10.68 13.87
CA ALA A 173 -3.51 -10.26 13.30
C ALA A 173 -3.33 -9.16 12.26
N GLU A 174 -2.56 -8.12 12.61
CA GLU A 174 -2.25 -6.99 11.72
C GLU A 174 -1.46 -7.43 10.48
N ALA A 175 -0.58 -8.44 10.60
CA ALA A 175 0.15 -9.03 9.49
C ALA A 175 -0.78 -9.67 8.45
N ARG A 176 -1.83 -10.38 8.90
CA ARG A 176 -2.83 -10.98 8.00
C ARG A 176 -3.70 -9.92 7.34
N GLU A 177 -4.08 -8.89 8.10
CA GLU A 177 -4.86 -7.77 7.61
C GLU A 177 -4.09 -6.99 6.53
N VAL A 178 -2.85 -6.57 6.81
CA VAL A 178 -2.04 -5.81 5.85
C VAL A 178 -1.76 -6.58 4.57
N VAL A 179 -1.51 -7.89 4.66
CA VAL A 179 -1.30 -8.72 3.47
C VAL A 179 -2.59 -8.87 2.66
N THR A 180 -3.74 -9.03 3.32
CA THR A 180 -5.04 -9.10 2.65
C THR A 180 -5.35 -7.79 1.93
N GLU A 181 -5.20 -6.66 2.63
CA GLU A 181 -5.38 -5.33 2.05
C GLU A 181 -4.39 -5.07 0.91
N THR A 182 -3.13 -5.51 1.04
CA THR A 182 -2.13 -5.40 -0.03
C THR A 182 -2.63 -6.06 -1.31
N PHE A 183 -3.16 -7.29 -1.22
CA PHE A 183 -3.71 -7.96 -2.40
C PHE A 183 -4.98 -7.30 -2.94
N ASP A 184 -5.80 -6.68 -2.10
CA ASP A 184 -6.96 -5.88 -2.54
C ASP A 184 -6.52 -4.58 -3.24
N VAL A 185 -5.46 -3.91 -2.76
CA VAL A 185 -4.83 -2.78 -3.45
C VAL A 185 -4.21 -3.22 -4.77
N LEU A 186 -3.55 -4.38 -4.81
CA LEU A 186 -2.99 -4.93 -6.05
C LEU A 186 -4.09 -5.29 -7.05
N TRP A 187 -5.22 -5.81 -6.58
CA TRP A 187 -6.36 -6.05 -7.45
C TRP A 187 -6.89 -4.74 -8.03
N PHE A 188 -7.05 -3.72 -7.19
CA PHE A 188 -7.45 -2.39 -7.63
C PHE A 188 -6.50 -1.80 -8.69
N ARG A 189 -5.19 -2.00 -8.50
CA ARG A 189 -4.12 -1.48 -9.36
C ARG A 189 -3.59 -2.51 -10.35
N TRP A 190 -4.34 -3.58 -10.64
CA TRP A 190 -3.77 -4.73 -11.37
C TRP A 190 -3.34 -4.36 -12.79
N ALA A 191 -4.13 -3.54 -13.48
CA ALA A 191 -3.77 -3.02 -14.80
C ALA A 191 -2.48 -2.18 -14.79
N GLU A 192 -2.24 -1.42 -13.71
CA GLU A 192 -1.00 -0.66 -13.53
C GLU A 192 0.18 -1.59 -13.26
N ALA A 193 -0.01 -2.63 -12.44
CA ALA A 193 1.00 -3.64 -12.17
C ALA A 193 1.43 -4.37 -13.46
N LEU A 194 0.46 -4.79 -14.28
CA LEU A 194 0.72 -5.45 -15.58
C LEU A 194 1.40 -4.52 -16.60
N ALA A 195 1.17 -3.21 -16.51
CA ALA A 195 1.80 -2.22 -17.38
C ALA A 195 3.17 -1.76 -16.87
N SER A 196 3.56 -2.12 -15.65
CA SER A 196 4.87 -1.82 -15.09
C SER A 196 5.97 -2.68 -15.74
N SER A 197 7.24 -2.34 -15.51
CA SER A 197 8.35 -3.13 -16.03
C SER A 197 8.37 -4.56 -15.50
N ASP A 198 7.90 -4.76 -14.27
CA ASP A 198 7.79 -6.06 -13.63
C ASP A 198 6.76 -5.99 -12.49
N VAL A 199 5.81 -6.94 -12.50
CA VAL A 199 4.73 -7.06 -11.52
C VAL A 199 5.26 -7.35 -10.12
N VAL A 200 6.35 -8.10 -10.00
CA VAL A 200 6.87 -8.56 -8.70
C VAL A 200 7.44 -7.40 -7.87
N PRO A 201 8.37 -6.56 -8.38
CA PRO A 201 8.83 -5.37 -7.66
C PRO A 201 7.71 -4.37 -7.38
N PHE A 202 6.77 -4.21 -8.32
CA PHE A 202 5.60 -3.37 -8.11
C PHE A 202 4.81 -3.85 -6.90
N ALA A 203 4.48 -5.14 -6.86
CA ALA A 203 3.74 -5.75 -5.76
C ALA A 203 4.51 -5.71 -4.44
N TRP A 204 5.82 -5.96 -4.46
CA TRP A 204 6.68 -5.83 -3.30
C TRP A 204 6.65 -4.42 -2.73
N SER A 205 6.69 -3.39 -3.59
CA SER A 205 6.63 -1.99 -3.13
C SER A 205 5.32 -1.65 -2.42
N VAL A 206 4.18 -2.20 -2.90
CA VAL A 206 2.86 -2.01 -2.28
C VAL A 206 2.80 -2.70 -0.92
N LEU A 207 3.29 -3.95 -0.82
CA LEU A 207 3.38 -4.66 0.45
C LEU A 207 4.26 -3.88 1.43
N ARG A 208 5.50 -3.56 1.01
CA ARG A 208 6.50 -2.93 1.86
C ARG A 208 6.00 -1.59 2.38
N GLY A 209 5.42 -0.76 1.53
CA GLY A 209 4.80 0.51 1.94
C GLY A 209 3.70 0.30 2.98
N SER A 210 2.83 -0.68 2.76
CA SER A 210 1.70 -0.98 3.66
C SER A 210 2.14 -1.53 5.03
N VAL A 211 3.19 -2.35 5.05
CA VAL A 211 3.79 -2.88 6.29
C VAL A 211 4.55 -1.79 7.04
N MET A 212 5.37 -0.99 6.34
CA MET A 212 6.14 0.09 6.97
C MET A 212 5.22 1.20 7.48
N ALA A 213 4.13 1.51 6.79
CA ALA A 213 3.13 2.44 7.33
C ALA A 213 2.55 1.94 8.67
N ARG A 214 2.58 0.62 8.91
CA ARG A 214 2.05 -0.02 10.11
C ARG A 214 3.06 -0.24 11.24
N ALA A 215 4.30 -0.52 10.88
CA ALA A 215 5.36 -0.82 11.82
C ALA A 215 5.60 0.33 12.82
N CYS A 216 5.98 -0.02 14.04
CA CYS A 216 6.53 0.95 15.00
C CYS A 216 7.87 1.47 14.47
N HIS A 217 8.12 2.76 14.61
CA HIS A 217 9.36 3.39 14.17
C HIS A 217 10.02 4.10 15.34
N THR A 218 11.31 3.86 15.52
CA THR A 218 12.20 4.58 16.43
C THR A 218 13.33 5.18 15.60
N ASP A 219 13.58 6.49 15.77
CA ASP A 219 14.56 7.26 14.97
C ASP A 219 14.38 7.11 13.45
N GLY A 220 13.12 7.04 12.99
CA GLY A 220 12.80 6.87 11.56
C GLY A 220 13.08 5.47 11.00
N CYS A 221 13.48 4.51 11.83
CA CYS A 221 13.77 3.13 11.44
C CYS A 221 12.70 2.17 11.98
N PRO A 222 12.29 1.13 11.24
CA PRO A 222 11.27 0.19 11.70
C PRO A 222 11.80 -0.65 12.86
N GLU A 223 10.97 -0.89 13.86
CA GLU A 223 11.37 -1.73 14.99
C GLU A 223 11.29 -3.22 14.65
N LEU A 224 12.38 -3.92 14.93
CA LEU A 224 12.48 -5.39 14.87
C LEU A 224 12.50 -6.02 16.26
N ALA A 225 12.37 -5.25 17.34
CA ALA A 225 12.62 -5.69 18.71
C ALA A 225 11.78 -6.89 19.13
N ARG A 226 10.56 -7.06 18.60
CA ARG A 226 9.73 -8.25 18.87
C ARG A 226 10.40 -9.54 18.39
N THR A 227 11.12 -9.48 17.27
CA THR A 227 11.88 -10.63 16.74
C THR A 227 13.08 -11.00 17.62
N ALA A 228 13.55 -10.10 18.49
CA ALA A 228 14.68 -10.35 19.39
C ALA A 228 14.39 -11.44 20.43
N PHE A 229 13.14 -11.53 20.87
CA PHE A 229 12.71 -12.46 21.91
C PHE A 229 12.44 -13.87 21.37
N ASP A 230 12.30 -14.02 20.05
CA ASP A 230 11.99 -15.29 19.38
C ASP A 230 13.23 -15.91 18.70
N THR A 231 14.43 -15.56 19.16
CA THR A 231 15.68 -16.06 18.57
C THR A 231 16.03 -17.48 19.04
N VAL A 232 16.52 -18.31 18.12
CA VAL A 232 17.04 -19.65 18.46
C VAL A 232 18.17 -19.55 19.48
N ALA A 233 19.03 -18.53 19.37
CA ALA A 233 20.13 -18.28 20.31
C ALA A 233 19.62 -18.17 21.76
N LEU A 234 18.54 -17.42 22.00
CA LEU A 234 17.95 -17.28 23.34
C LEU A 234 17.44 -18.61 23.91
N SER A 235 16.89 -19.49 23.05
CA SER A 235 16.36 -20.81 23.46
C SER A 235 17.44 -21.80 23.91
N LEU A 236 18.69 -21.58 23.50
CA LEU A 236 19.84 -22.44 23.81
C LEU A 236 20.55 -22.04 25.11
N VAL A 237 20.21 -20.90 25.71
CA VAL A 237 20.89 -20.39 26.90
C VAL A 237 20.21 -20.84 28.19
N SER A 238 20.98 -21.51 29.06
CA SER A 238 20.45 -22.15 30.26
C SER A 238 20.43 -21.26 31.51
N THR A 239 21.31 -20.26 31.61
CA THR A 239 21.45 -19.42 32.83
C THR A 239 20.76 -18.05 32.68
N PRO A 240 20.17 -17.50 33.76
CA PRO A 240 19.53 -16.17 33.69
C PRO A 240 20.48 -15.06 33.21
N ALA A 241 21.71 -15.01 33.72
CA ALA A 241 22.70 -13.99 33.36
C ALA A 241 23.07 -14.05 31.87
N ALA A 242 23.32 -15.25 31.33
CA ALA A 242 23.62 -15.41 29.91
C ALA A 242 22.40 -15.11 29.01
N ARG A 243 21.17 -15.40 29.49
CA ARG A 243 19.95 -15.01 28.76
C ARG A 243 19.83 -13.50 28.63
N PHE A 244 20.12 -12.75 29.69
CA PHE A 244 20.11 -11.29 29.64
C PHE A 244 21.15 -10.74 28.66
N ALA A 245 22.39 -11.23 28.70
CA ALA A 245 23.42 -10.83 27.75
C ALA A 245 23.03 -11.17 26.29
N GLN A 246 22.44 -12.35 26.06
CA GLN A 246 21.96 -12.75 24.73
C GLN A 246 20.82 -11.86 24.22
N ILE A 247 19.91 -11.43 25.10
CA ILE A 247 18.84 -10.49 24.74
C ILE A 247 19.45 -9.15 24.34
N GLU A 248 20.41 -8.64 25.12
CA GLU A 248 21.08 -7.37 24.84
C GLU A 248 21.82 -7.40 23.49
N GLU A 249 22.57 -8.48 23.22
CA GLU A 249 23.25 -8.69 21.94
C GLU A 249 22.25 -8.76 20.77
N SER A 250 21.19 -9.55 20.91
CA SER A 250 20.12 -9.66 19.90
C SER A 250 19.45 -8.32 19.65
N MET A 251 19.15 -7.54 20.70
CA MET A 251 18.56 -6.21 20.57
C MET A 251 19.49 -5.26 19.83
N SER A 252 20.80 -5.28 20.12
CA SER A 252 21.80 -4.48 19.42
C SER A 252 21.87 -4.86 17.93
N LEU A 253 21.93 -6.16 17.61
CA LEU A 253 21.94 -6.67 16.24
C LEU A 253 20.68 -6.25 15.47
N PHE A 254 19.49 -6.45 16.03
CA PHE A 254 18.25 -6.09 15.34
C PHE A 254 18.08 -4.58 15.16
N LYS A 255 18.59 -3.78 16.10
CA LYS A 255 18.68 -2.32 15.96
C LYS A 255 19.67 -1.90 14.87
N ALA A 256 20.76 -2.64 14.68
CA ALA A 256 21.69 -2.40 13.58
C ALA A 256 21.07 -2.79 12.23
N ILE A 257 20.37 -3.94 12.18
CA ILE A 257 19.65 -4.41 10.98
C ILE A 257 18.57 -3.41 10.57
N SER A 258 17.78 -2.88 11.50
CA SER A 258 16.69 -1.94 11.18
C SER A 258 17.16 -0.63 10.55
N ARG A 259 18.43 -0.29 10.72
CA ARG A 259 19.06 0.93 10.18
C ARG A 259 19.70 0.73 8.82
N LEU A 260 19.69 -0.49 8.29
CA LEU A 260 20.17 -0.75 6.95
C LEU A 260 19.31 -0.04 5.90
N PRO A 261 19.89 0.34 4.75
CA PRO A 261 19.11 0.78 3.59
C PRO A 261 18.00 -0.22 3.25
N ALA A 262 16.85 0.28 2.78
CA ALA A 262 15.64 -0.51 2.58
C ALA A 262 15.87 -1.87 1.91
N HIS A 263 16.57 -1.89 0.77
CA HIS A 263 16.84 -3.14 0.06
C HIS A 263 17.74 -4.11 0.84
N GLN A 264 18.72 -3.60 1.59
CA GLN A 264 19.59 -4.42 2.43
C GLN A 264 18.83 -4.98 3.63
N LEU A 265 17.97 -4.18 4.27
CA LEU A 265 17.07 -4.64 5.33
C LEU A 265 16.20 -5.79 4.82
N ASP A 266 15.51 -5.59 3.70
CA ASP A 266 14.58 -6.57 3.12
C ASP A 266 15.31 -7.90 2.83
N VAL A 267 16.51 -7.85 2.24
CA VAL A 267 17.35 -9.05 2.00
C VAL A 267 17.76 -9.71 3.31
N MET A 268 18.29 -8.96 4.28
CA MET A 268 18.74 -9.51 5.56
C MET A 268 17.61 -10.23 6.31
N VAL A 269 16.42 -9.64 6.36
CA VAL A 269 15.32 -10.23 7.13
C VAL A 269 14.71 -11.44 6.43
N LEU A 270 14.61 -11.44 5.10
CA LEU A 270 14.11 -12.61 4.37
C LEU A 270 15.12 -13.77 4.43
N THR A 271 16.41 -13.49 4.28
CA THR A 271 17.44 -14.54 4.33
C THR A 271 17.62 -15.11 5.73
N TYR A 272 17.88 -14.27 6.75
CA TYR A 272 18.33 -14.77 8.05
C TYR A 272 17.20 -14.95 9.06
N LEU A 273 16.15 -14.14 9.00
CA LEU A 273 15.02 -14.24 9.96
C LEU A 273 13.90 -15.11 9.40
N ARG A 274 13.83 -15.30 8.07
CA ARG A 274 12.87 -16.21 7.42
C ARG A 274 13.49 -17.41 6.73
N GLY A 275 14.82 -17.54 6.74
CA GLY A 275 15.51 -18.75 6.27
C GLY A 275 15.39 -18.97 4.76
N MET A 276 15.11 -17.92 3.98
CA MET A 276 15.01 -18.02 2.53
C MET A 276 16.41 -18.02 1.90
N ASP A 277 16.64 -18.88 0.91
CA ASP A 277 17.85 -18.78 0.09
C ASP A 277 17.82 -17.53 -0.81
N HIS A 278 18.98 -17.17 -1.35
CA HIS A 278 19.10 -15.95 -2.16
C HIS A 278 18.29 -15.98 -3.46
N ALA A 279 18.02 -17.16 -4.02
CA ALA A 279 17.19 -17.28 -5.23
C ALA A 279 15.73 -17.01 -4.89
N ALA A 280 15.21 -17.60 -3.82
CA ALA A 280 13.86 -17.33 -3.33
C ALA A 280 13.68 -15.86 -2.90
N VAL A 281 14.71 -15.24 -2.32
CA VAL A 281 14.69 -13.79 -2.03
C VAL A 281 14.64 -12.97 -3.31
N ALA A 282 15.43 -13.32 -4.33
CA ALA A 282 15.39 -12.66 -5.63
C ALA A 282 13.99 -12.74 -6.26
N ASP A 283 13.37 -13.92 -6.23
CA ASP A 283 12.03 -14.17 -6.76
C ASP A 283 10.94 -13.41 -6.02
N VAL A 284 11.00 -13.30 -4.68
CA VAL A 284 10.01 -12.57 -3.88
C VAL A 284 10.12 -11.05 -4.06
N LEU A 285 11.36 -10.54 -4.16
CA LEU A 285 11.62 -9.11 -4.33
C LEU A 285 11.47 -8.65 -5.78
N GLY A 286 11.54 -9.59 -6.75
CA GLY A 286 11.54 -9.30 -8.18
C GLY A 286 12.84 -8.63 -8.64
N VAL A 287 13.97 -8.99 -8.03
CA VAL A 287 15.27 -8.37 -8.29
C VAL A 287 16.28 -9.41 -8.77
N PRO A 288 17.31 -9.03 -9.55
CA PRO A 288 18.34 -9.97 -9.95
C PRO A 288 19.05 -10.58 -8.73
N ILE A 289 19.35 -11.88 -8.76
CA ILE A 289 20.08 -12.57 -7.67
C ILE A 289 21.43 -11.91 -7.35
N ALA A 290 22.10 -11.33 -8.34
CA ALA A 290 23.33 -10.56 -8.13
C ALA A 290 23.12 -9.33 -7.24
N SER A 291 21.94 -8.69 -7.31
CA SER A 291 21.53 -7.61 -6.40
C SER A 291 21.39 -8.11 -4.97
N VAL A 292 20.80 -9.29 -4.78
CA VAL A 292 20.65 -9.94 -3.46
C VAL A 292 22.03 -10.22 -2.85
N HIS A 293 22.94 -10.85 -3.60
CA HIS A 293 24.30 -11.11 -3.12
C HIS A 293 25.05 -9.82 -2.76
N THR A 294 24.89 -8.79 -3.56
CA THR A 294 25.53 -7.49 -3.33
C THR A 294 24.96 -6.83 -2.07
N ALA A 295 23.63 -6.81 -1.91
CA ALA A 295 22.96 -6.27 -0.74
C ALA A 295 23.35 -7.02 0.54
N ASP A 296 23.37 -8.36 0.52
CA ASP A 296 23.81 -9.19 1.64
C ASP A 296 25.26 -8.87 2.05
N ARG A 297 26.18 -8.84 1.09
CA ARG A 297 27.59 -8.53 1.34
C ARG A 297 27.76 -7.16 2.00
N TYR A 298 27.09 -6.13 1.48
CA TYR A 298 27.20 -4.77 2.03
C TYR A 298 26.49 -4.64 3.39
N ALA A 299 25.36 -5.31 3.57
CA ALA A 299 24.66 -5.36 4.85
C ALA A 299 25.58 -5.97 5.92
N ARG A 300 26.14 -7.16 5.66
CA ARG A 300 27.08 -7.84 6.56
C ARG A 300 28.29 -6.96 6.90
N LYS A 301 28.91 -6.31 5.91
CA LYS A 301 30.02 -5.38 6.15
C LYS A 301 29.61 -4.22 7.08
N THR A 302 28.43 -3.65 6.86
CA THR A 302 27.90 -2.53 7.66
C THR A 302 27.62 -2.98 9.08
N LEU A 303 26.98 -4.14 9.26
CA LEU A 303 26.68 -4.72 10.56
C LEU A 303 27.96 -5.06 11.34
N SER A 304 28.95 -5.69 10.70
CA SER A 304 30.23 -5.98 11.34
C SER A 304 30.95 -4.70 11.79
N ALA A 305 30.86 -3.61 11.03
CA ALA A 305 31.44 -2.33 11.45
C ALA A 305 30.67 -1.70 12.63
N ALA A 306 29.35 -1.80 12.63
CA ALA A 306 28.48 -1.22 13.67
C ALA A 306 28.49 -2.01 14.99
N LEU A 307 28.72 -3.32 14.93
CA LEU A 307 28.71 -4.24 16.08
C LEU A 307 30.10 -4.59 16.59
N ARG A 308 31.17 -4.07 15.95
CA ARG A 308 32.52 -4.16 16.52
C ARG A 308 32.49 -3.55 17.93
N PRO A 309 33.16 -4.18 18.91
CA PRO A 309 33.05 -3.76 20.29
C PRO A 309 33.43 -2.28 20.45
N GLN A 310 32.65 -1.53 21.22
CA GLN A 310 33.16 -0.35 21.92
C GLN A 310 34.10 -0.78 23.09
N ASN A 311 34.87 -1.87 22.93
CA ASN A 311 35.73 -2.44 23.98
C ASN A 311 37.20 -2.00 23.85
N ASP A 312 37.56 -1.12 22.91
CA ASP A 312 38.93 -0.60 22.79
C ASP A 312 39.21 0.66 23.65
N LEU A 313 38.38 0.93 24.65
CA LEU A 313 38.64 1.95 25.68
C LEU A 313 38.86 1.26 27.03
N GLY A 314 39.97 0.52 27.16
CA GLY A 314 40.28 -0.19 28.40
C GLY A 314 41.65 -0.82 28.56
N GLU A 315 42.58 -0.67 27.62
CA GLU A 315 43.99 -1.04 27.86
C GLU A 315 44.84 0.23 27.99
N THR A 316 44.92 0.75 29.22
CA THR A 316 46.08 1.55 29.63
C THR A 316 47.25 0.60 29.89
N PRO A 317 48.40 0.76 29.22
CA PRO A 317 49.60 0.03 29.57
C PRO A 317 50.26 0.68 30.79
N GLU A 318 50.42 -0.08 31.86
CA GLU A 318 51.52 0.07 32.82
C GLU A 318 52.22 -1.28 33.01
#